data_AF-A0A9X1DFM9-F1
#
_entry.id   AF-A0A9X1DFM9-F1
#
_cell.length_a   1.000
_cell.length_b   1.000
_cell.length_c   1.000
_cell.angle_alpha   90.00
_cell.angle_beta   90.00
_cell.angle_gamma   90.00
#
_symmetry.space_group_name_H-M   'P 1'
#
loop_
_entity.id
_entity.type
_entity.pdbx_description
1 polymer ?
#
loop_
_entity_poly.entity_id
_entity_poly.type
_entity_poly.pdbx_seq_one_letter_code
_entity_poly.pdbx_strand_id
1 'polypeptide(L)'
;MSVKSLIDHPIHLGRGGLATSEPQFTRDMGWYVDYGARHAHDGSDGRLVSEYLFTENWAGWERHPAGDEVVYCLSVTCSPEMSSD
;
A
#
# COMPACT_ATOMS: atom_id res chain seq x y z
N MET A 1 -16.44 2.59 16.04
CA MET A 1 -15.30 2.54 15.10
C MET A 1 -15.84 2.83 13.72
N SER A 2 -15.29 3.80 12.99
CA SER A 2 -15.64 3.99 11.58
C SER A 2 -14.76 3.07 10.74
N VAL A 3 -15.36 2.38 9.79
CA VAL A 3 -14.62 1.67 8.73
C VAL A 3 -13.89 2.72 7.90
N LYS A 4 -12.62 2.47 7.57
CA LYS A 4 -11.81 3.29 6.67
C LYS A 4 -11.30 2.41 5.54
N SER A 5 -11.26 2.96 4.32
CA SER A 5 -10.69 2.30 3.15
C SER A 5 -9.17 2.24 3.25
N LEU A 6 -8.55 1.12 2.85
CA LEU A 6 -7.09 1.00 2.74
C LEU A 6 -6.51 1.81 1.57
N ILE A 7 -7.35 2.19 0.60
CA ILE A 7 -6.97 3.07 -0.51
C ILE A 7 -6.67 4.49 -0.02
N ASP A 8 -7.43 4.96 0.96
CA ASP A 8 -7.35 6.33 1.49
C ASP A 8 -6.63 6.40 2.83
N HIS A 9 -6.68 5.34 3.62
CA HIS A 9 -6.08 5.24 4.95
C HIS A 9 -5.37 3.89 5.12
N PRO A 10 -4.13 3.77 4.62
CA PRO A 10 -3.30 2.59 4.84
C PRO A 10 -3.15 2.25 6.33
N ILE A 11 -2.68 1.04 6.61
CA ILE A 11 -2.42 0.59 7.97
C ILE A 11 -0.91 0.39 8.16
N HIS A 12 -0.39 0.93 9.25
CA HIS A 12 0.92 0.55 9.76
C HIS A 12 0.78 -0.67 10.69
N LEU A 13 1.57 -1.70 10.44
CA LEU A 13 1.78 -2.80 11.38
C LEU A 13 3.12 -2.59 12.09
N GLY A 14 3.04 -2.38 13.39
CA GLY A 14 4.19 -2.14 14.26
C GLY A 14 4.46 -3.31 15.20
N ARG A 15 5.43 -3.14 16.09
CA ARG A 15 5.83 -4.17 17.06
C ARG A 15 4.69 -4.57 18.00
N GLY A 16 4.73 -5.80 18.49
CA GLY A 16 3.75 -6.31 19.46
C GLY A 16 2.34 -6.53 18.89
N GLY A 17 2.19 -6.59 17.56
CA GLY A 17 0.90 -6.75 16.90
C GLY A 17 0.09 -5.46 16.80
N LEU A 18 0.74 -4.29 16.90
CA LEU A 18 0.08 -3.00 16.74
C LEU A 18 -0.40 -2.84 15.29
N ALA A 19 -1.65 -2.45 15.11
CA ALA A 19 -2.23 -2.06 13.82
C ALA A 19 -2.85 -0.66 13.94
N THR A 20 -2.27 0.31 13.25
CA THR A 20 -2.71 1.71 13.33
C THR A 20 -3.08 2.24 11.96
N SER A 21 -4.25 2.87 11.86
CA SER A 21 -4.67 3.58 10.63
C SER A 21 -3.83 4.82 10.44
N GLU A 22 -3.28 4.98 9.24
CA GLU A 22 -2.53 6.16 8.85
C GLU A 22 -3.43 7.38 8.56
N PRO A 23 -2.85 8.60 8.57
CA PRO A 23 -3.46 9.78 7.97
C PRO A 23 -3.86 9.52 6.51
N GLN A 24 -4.73 10.38 5.97
CA GLN A 24 -5.17 10.28 4.59
C GLN A 24 -3.95 10.22 3.64
N PHE A 25 -3.96 9.24 2.73
CA PHE A 25 -2.88 9.05 1.79
C PHE A 25 -2.98 10.05 0.64
N THR A 26 -2.03 10.98 0.57
CA THR A 26 -2.02 12.07 -0.41
C THR A 26 -1.32 11.70 -1.72
N ARG A 27 -0.71 10.50 -1.79
CA ARG A 27 -0.06 9.92 -2.98
C ARG A 27 1.17 10.67 -3.48
N ASP A 28 1.77 11.49 -2.63
CA ASP A 28 3.03 12.18 -2.89
C ASP A 28 4.15 11.66 -1.99
N MET A 29 5.39 12.00 -2.36
CA MET A 29 6.58 11.56 -1.62
C MET A 29 6.67 12.14 -0.20
N GLY A 30 6.08 13.31 0.05
CA GLY A 30 6.04 13.93 1.37
C GLY A 30 5.31 13.04 2.39
N TRP A 31 4.22 12.40 1.97
CA TRP A 31 3.51 11.45 2.83
C TRP A 31 4.39 10.30 3.29
N TYR A 32 5.21 9.73 2.40
CA TYR A 32 6.12 8.63 2.73
C TYR A 32 7.26 9.07 3.66
N VAL A 33 7.77 10.29 3.48
CA VAL A 33 8.76 10.89 4.39
C VAL A 33 8.16 11.01 5.79
N ASP A 34 6.95 11.56 5.89
CA ASP A 34 6.28 11.72 7.18
C ASP A 34 5.91 10.37 7.80
N TYR A 35 5.52 9.37 6.99
CA TYR A 35 5.28 7.99 7.43
C TYR A 35 6.54 7.37 8.07
N GLY A 36 7.68 7.50 7.40
CA GLY A 36 8.96 7.04 7.93
C GLY A 36 9.31 7.71 9.26
N ALA A 37 9.02 9.01 9.41
CA ALA A 37 9.24 9.74 10.65
C ALA A 37 8.32 9.27 11.79
N ARG A 38 7.03 9.02 11.52
CA ARG A 38 6.06 8.54 12.52
C ARG A 38 6.46 7.18 13.11
N HIS A 39 6.97 6.28 12.28
CA HIS A 39 7.24 4.89 12.64
C HIS A 39 8.71 4.53 12.70
N ALA A 40 9.61 5.52 12.76
CA ALA A 40 11.06 5.31 12.79
C ALA A 40 11.52 4.35 13.90
N HIS A 41 10.79 4.31 15.01
CA HIS A 41 11.08 3.46 16.16
C HIS A 41 10.89 1.95 15.89
N ASP A 42 10.06 1.57 14.90
CA ASP A 42 9.87 0.17 14.51
C ASP A 42 10.98 -0.33 13.58
N GLY A 43 11.79 0.57 13.00
CA GLY A 43 12.93 0.22 12.17
C GLY A 43 12.57 -0.74 11.03
N SER A 44 13.32 -1.83 10.89
CA SER A 44 13.09 -2.87 9.88
C SER A 44 11.86 -3.74 10.13
N ASP A 45 11.23 -3.63 11.29
CA ASP A 45 10.08 -4.47 11.68
C ASP A 45 8.73 -3.83 11.32
N GLY A 46 8.71 -2.54 11.00
CA GLY A 46 7.51 -1.84 10.54
C GLY A 46 7.04 -2.34 9.17
N ARG A 47 5.73 -2.46 8.97
CA ARG A 47 5.12 -2.79 7.66
C ARG A 47 4.05 -1.76 7.31
N LEU A 48 4.00 -1.38 6.03
CA LEU A 48 2.89 -0.64 5.46
C LEU A 48 1.97 -1.62 4.74
N VAL A 49 0.67 -1.52 5.00
CA VAL A 49 -0.37 -2.25 4.26
C VAL A 49 -1.28 -1.23 3.60
N SER A 50 -1.33 -1.25 2.28
CA SER A 50 -2.15 -0.36 1.46
C SER A 50 -2.86 -1.14 0.38
N GLU A 51 -3.96 -0.58 -0.12
CA GLU A 51 -4.67 -1.09 -1.30
C GLU A 51 -4.50 -0.10 -2.45
N TYR A 52 -4.37 -0.62 -3.67
CA TYR A 52 -4.28 0.19 -4.86
C TYR A 52 -5.10 -0.43 -6.00
N LEU A 53 -5.78 0.42 -6.77
CA LEU A 53 -6.50 0.03 -7.98
C LEU A 53 -5.66 0.38 -9.20
N PHE A 54 -5.15 -0.64 -9.88
CA PHE A 54 -4.45 -0.46 -11.15
C PHE A 54 -5.47 -0.25 -12.28
N THR A 55 -5.40 0.92 -12.93
CA THR A 55 -6.19 1.24 -14.14
C THR A 55 -5.33 1.23 -15.42
N GLU A 56 -4.02 1.12 -15.26
CA GLU A 56 -3.03 1.10 -16.33
C GLU A 56 -1.79 0.30 -15.89
N ASN A 57 -0.95 -0.07 -16.85
CA ASN A 57 0.32 -0.72 -16.57
C ASN A 57 1.30 0.24 -15.89
N TRP A 58 2.23 -0.28 -15.10
CA TRP A 58 3.31 0.53 -14.55
C TRP A 58 4.14 1.18 -15.66
N ALA A 59 4.39 2.47 -15.51
CA ALA A 59 5.29 3.22 -16.39
C ALA A 59 6.78 2.92 -16.12
N GLY A 60 7.10 2.19 -15.05
CA GLY A 60 8.47 1.92 -14.62
C GLY A 60 8.57 0.80 -13.60
N TRP A 61 9.74 0.68 -12.97
CA TRP A 61 10.02 -0.35 -11.98
C TRP A 61 10.42 0.28 -10.65
N GLU A 62 9.87 -0.22 -9.56
CA GLU A 62 10.23 0.16 -8.19
C GLU A 62 11.08 -0.94 -7.56
N ARG A 63 12.03 -0.57 -6.70
CA ARG A 63 12.88 -1.53 -5.98
C ARG A 63 12.95 -1.15 -4.51
N HIS A 64 12.73 -2.11 -3.64
CA HIS A 64 12.96 -1.99 -2.21
C HIS A 64 14.29 -2.65 -1.81
N PRO A 65 15.39 -1.89 -1.65
CA PRO A 65 16.71 -2.47 -1.37
C PRO A 65 16.85 -3.01 0.06
N ALA A 66 15.98 -2.59 0.99
CA ALA A 66 16.07 -2.88 2.41
C ALA A 66 14.81 -3.56 2.98
N GLY A 67 13.94 -4.07 2.12
CA GLY A 67 12.70 -4.71 2.54
C GLY A 67 12.09 -5.57 1.43
N ASP A 68 11.15 -6.41 1.82
CA ASP A 68 10.38 -7.26 0.92
C ASP A 68 9.00 -6.64 0.65
N GLU A 69 8.45 -6.91 -0.53
CA GLU A 69 7.10 -6.48 -0.92
C GLU A 69 6.26 -7.70 -1.30
N VAL A 70 5.01 -7.72 -0.82
CA VAL A 70 4.01 -8.70 -1.23
C VAL A 70 2.86 -7.96 -1.87
N VAL A 71 2.57 -8.28 -3.13
CA VAL A 71 1.40 -7.79 -3.85
C VAL A 71 0.37 -8.90 -3.93
N TYR A 72 -0.83 -8.64 -3.39
CA TYR A 72 -1.95 -9.58 -3.44
C TYR A 72 -3.11 -8.99 -4.24
N CYS A 73 -3.46 -9.64 -5.34
CA CYS A 73 -4.57 -9.22 -6.20
C CYS A 73 -5.91 -9.59 -5.55
N LEU A 74 -6.66 -8.59 -5.10
CA LEU A 74 -7.98 -8.77 -4.47
C LEU A 74 -9.10 -8.97 -5.49
N SER A 75 -8.99 -8.31 -6.65
CA SER A 75 -9.92 -8.46 -7.75
C SER A 75 -9.24 -8.12 -9.07
N VAL A 76 -9.77 -8.68 -10.15
CA VAL A 76 -9.34 -8.43 -11.52
C VAL A 76 -10.56 -7.97 -12.30
N THR A 77 -10.41 -6.88 -13.05
CA THR A 77 -11.38 -6.49 -14.07
C THR A 77 -11.09 -7.32 -15.32
N CYS A 78 -11.90 -8.34 -15.58
CA CYS A 78 -11.85 -9.04 -16.86
C CYS A 78 -12.61 -8.19 -17.88
N SER A 79 -11.91 -7.48 -18.77
CA SER A 79 -12.55 -6.99 -19.99
C SER A 79 -13.00 -8.22 -20.78
N PRO A 80 -14.27 -8.32 -21.21
CA PRO A 80 -14.67 -9.35 -22.14
C PRO A 80 -14.06 -9.01 -23.50
N GLU A 81 -12.82 -9.43 -23.75
CA GLU A 81 -12.37 -9.56 -25.12
C GLU A 81 -13.20 -10.68 -25.75
N MET A 82 -14.10 -10.27 -26.64
CA MET A 82 -14.79 -11.14 -27.57
C MET A 82 -13.74 -11.89 -28.39
N SER A 83 -13.36 -13.09 -27.93
CA SER A 83 -12.79 -14.10 -28.82
C SER A 83 -13.93 -14.59 -29.71
N SER A 84 -14.03 -13.98 -30.89
CA SER A 84 -14.66 -14.59 -32.04
C SER A 84 -13.54 -15.06 -32.95
N ASP A 85 -13.17 -16.33 -32.80
CA ASP A 85 -12.59 -17.18 -33.83
C ASP A 85 -13.28 -18.56 -33.75
#